data_AF-A0A961WY88-F1
#
_entry.id   AF-A0A961WY88-F1
#
_cell.length_a   1.000
_cell.length_b   1.000
_cell.length_c   1.000
_cell.angle_alpha   90.00
_cell.angle_beta   90.00
_cell.angle_gamma   90.00
#
_symmetry.space_group_name_H-M   'P 1'
#
loop_
_entity.id
_entity.type
_entity.pdbx_description
1 polymer ?
#
loop_
_entity_poly.entity_id
_entity_poly.type
_entity_poly.pdbx_seq_one_letter_code
_entity_poly.pdbx_strand_id
1 'polypeptide(L)'
;APDGTAIEDTSRLWPQLERLRCMLALRKSGMAQFEDKIEMAVQNIFEAYLDPAPAGMWEDRIDSVGKIVSNEIPQSSFYHIVACFTDYLDALGEKEATLA
;
A
#
# COMPACT_ATOMS: atom_id res chain seq x y z
N ALA A 1 19.54 11.49 13.64
CA ALA A 1 19.79 10.76 14.91
C ALA A 1 18.70 9.69 15.04
N PRO A 2 18.66 8.78 16.05
CA PRO A 2 17.53 7.85 16.22
C PRO A 2 16.26 8.55 16.77
N ASP A 3 16.12 9.86 16.55
CA ASP A 3 15.07 10.73 17.10
C ASP A 3 13.81 10.79 16.22
N GLY A 4 13.77 10.00 15.14
CA GLY A 4 12.65 9.97 14.21
C GLY A 4 12.65 11.10 13.17
N THR A 5 13.71 11.92 13.12
CA THR A 5 13.87 12.90 12.05
C THR A 5 13.99 12.18 10.70
N ALA A 6 13.17 12.57 9.71
CA ALA A 6 13.19 11.99 8.38
C ALA A 6 14.59 12.16 7.74
N ILE A 7 15.11 11.06 7.20
CA ILE A 7 16.41 11.03 6.51
C ILE A 7 16.22 11.12 5.00
N GLU A 8 15.20 10.43 4.48
CA GLU A 8 14.77 10.50 3.08
C GLU A 8 13.41 11.19 3.01
N ASP A 9 13.30 12.20 2.15
CA ASP A 9 12.04 12.90 1.88
C ASP A 9 11.23 12.26 0.74
N THR A 10 11.36 10.93 0.62
CA THR A 10 10.72 10.14 -0.43
C THR A 10 10.04 8.92 0.17
N SER A 11 8.97 8.48 -0.48
CA SER A 11 8.20 7.32 -0.07
C SER A 11 8.28 6.24 -1.14
N ARG A 12 8.79 5.08 -0.75
CA ARG A 12 8.74 3.89 -1.61
C ARG A 12 7.33 3.26 -1.62
N LEU A 13 7.05 2.44 -2.63
CA LEU A 13 5.80 1.69 -2.77
C LEU A 13 5.69 0.56 -1.73
N TRP A 14 6.73 -0.27 -1.56
CA TRP A 14 6.66 -1.44 -0.68
C TRP A 14 6.22 -1.15 0.77
N PRO A 15 6.66 -0.07 1.47
CA PRO A 15 6.20 0.23 2.81
C PRO A 15 4.72 0.60 2.86
N GLN A 16 4.16 1.17 1.79
CA GLN A 16 2.73 1.50 1.72
C GLN A 16 1.89 0.22 1.62
N LEU A 17 2.34 -0.72 0.80
CA LEU A 17 1.73 -2.04 0.67
C LEU A 17 1.78 -2.81 2.01
N GLU A 18 2.93 -2.86 2.66
CA GLU A 18 3.06 -3.52 3.97
C GLU A 18 2.23 -2.83 5.07
N ARG A 19 2.10 -1.49 5.03
CA ARG A 19 1.21 -0.75 5.92
C ARG A 19 -0.25 -1.18 5.73
N LEU A 20 -0.71 -1.32 4.49
CA LEU A 20 -2.06 -1.81 4.19
C LEU A 20 -2.27 -3.24 4.72
N ARG A 21 -1.34 -4.15 4.45
CA ARG A 21 -1.37 -5.53 4.96
C ARG A 21 -1.43 -5.59 6.49
N CYS A 22 -0.66 -4.74 7.16
CA CYS A 22 -0.70 -4.63 8.62
C CYS A 22 -2.07 -4.19 9.13
N MET A 23 -2.70 -3.19 8.48
CA MET A 23 -4.06 -2.75 8.85
C MET A 23 -5.09 -3.86 8.63
N LEU A 24 -5.00 -4.62 7.54
CA LEU A 24 -5.84 -5.78 7.27
C LEU A 24 -5.69 -6.87 8.35
N ALA A 25 -4.45 -7.18 8.73
CA ALA A 25 -4.16 -8.17 9.77
C ALA A 25 -4.69 -7.74 11.15
N LEU A 26 -4.50 -6.47 11.53
CA LEU A 26 -5.01 -5.91 12.79
C LEU A 26 -6.54 -5.83 12.84
N ARG A 27 -7.18 -5.60 11.69
CA ARG A 27 -8.63 -5.69 11.54
C ARG A 27 -9.09 -7.12 11.76
N LYS A 28 -8.46 -8.10 11.10
CA LYS A 28 -8.79 -9.53 11.22
C LYS A 28 -8.63 -10.07 12.64
N SER A 29 -7.66 -9.56 13.41
CA SER A 29 -7.48 -9.92 14.81
C SER A 29 -8.46 -9.23 15.78
N GLY A 30 -9.33 -8.34 15.28
CA GLY A 30 -10.24 -7.55 16.11
C GLY A 30 -9.55 -6.50 16.98
N MET A 31 -8.25 -6.23 16.74
CA MET A 31 -7.47 -5.28 17.55
C MET A 31 -7.75 -3.82 17.17
N ALA A 32 -8.29 -3.56 15.98
CA ALA A 32 -8.62 -2.23 15.52
C ALA A 32 -9.66 -2.22 14.40
N GLN A 33 -10.41 -1.12 14.31
CA GLN A 33 -11.32 -0.82 13.19
C GLN A 33 -10.65 0.22 12.30
N PHE A 34 -10.38 -0.17 11.05
CA PHE A 34 -9.56 0.60 10.12
C PHE A 34 -10.22 0.74 8.74
N GLU A 35 -11.52 0.47 8.60
CA GLU A 35 -12.24 0.45 7.32
C GLU A 35 -11.93 1.70 6.47
N ASP A 36 -12.16 2.90 7.01
CA ASP A 36 -11.89 4.16 6.28
C ASP A 36 -10.40 4.34 5.92
N LYS A 37 -9.50 3.88 6.80
CA LYS A 37 -8.04 3.99 6.59
C LYS A 37 -7.51 2.99 5.58
N ILE A 38 -8.13 1.82 5.51
CA ILE A 38 -7.82 0.77 4.52
C ILE A 38 -8.18 1.29 3.13
N GLU A 39 -9.40 1.80 2.96
CA GLU A 39 -9.86 2.34 1.67
C GLU A 39 -9.01 3.54 1.24
N MET A 40 -8.73 4.47 2.16
CA MET A 40 -7.84 5.59 1.86
C MET A 40 -6.41 5.14 1.50
N ALA A 41 -5.88 4.08 2.13
CA ALA A 41 -4.57 3.56 1.78
C ALA A 41 -4.56 2.89 0.41
N VAL A 42 -5.61 2.14 0.05
CA VAL A 42 -5.78 1.58 -1.29
C VAL A 42 -5.78 2.71 -2.31
N GLN A 43 -6.63 3.72 -2.13
CA GLN A 43 -6.71 4.87 -3.03
C GLN A 43 -5.34 5.55 -3.21
N ASN A 44 -4.64 5.84 -2.10
CA ASN A 44 -3.32 6.47 -2.17
C ASN A 44 -2.28 5.61 -2.90
N ILE A 45 -2.35 4.27 -2.80
CA ILE A 45 -1.45 3.37 -3.52
C ILE A 45 -1.72 3.47 -5.03
N PHE A 46 -2.99 3.44 -5.44
CA PHE A 46 -3.37 3.56 -6.85
C PHE A 46 -2.96 4.91 -7.43
N GLU A 47 -3.38 6.01 -6.81
CA GLU A 47 -3.16 7.37 -7.31
C GLU A 47 -1.67 7.74 -7.41
N ALA A 48 -0.86 7.31 -6.44
CA ALA A 48 0.54 7.72 -6.38
C ALA A 48 1.51 6.76 -7.10
N TYR A 49 1.16 5.48 -7.26
CA TYR A 49 2.11 4.46 -7.71
C TYR A 49 1.64 3.58 -8.87
N LEU A 50 0.34 3.34 -9.06
CA LEU A 50 -0.15 2.41 -10.08
C LEU A 50 -0.76 3.13 -11.29
N ASP A 51 -1.67 4.07 -11.05
CA ASP A 51 -2.40 4.79 -12.11
C ASP A 51 -1.48 5.67 -12.98
N PRO A 52 -0.45 6.35 -12.43
CA PRO A 52 0.46 7.14 -13.25
C PRO A 52 1.41 6.29 -14.11
N ALA A 53 1.60 5.02 -13.76
CA ALA A 53 2.55 4.14 -14.43
C ALA A 53 1.99 3.63 -15.77
N PRO A 54 2.85 3.33 -16.76
CA PRO A 54 2.41 2.63 -17.96
C PRO A 54 1.73 1.30 -17.62
N ALA A 55 0.83 0.86 -18.50
CA ALA A 55 0.07 -0.37 -18.29
C ALA A 55 1.00 -1.58 -18.00
N GLY A 56 0.73 -2.28 -16.90
CA GLY A 56 1.51 -3.43 -16.44
C GLY A 56 2.78 -3.08 -15.65
N MET A 57 3.01 -1.80 -15.35
CA MET A 57 4.11 -1.30 -14.54
C MET A 57 3.62 -0.65 -13.23
N TRP A 58 4.55 -0.11 -12.46
CA TRP A 58 4.31 0.69 -11.27
C TRP A 58 5.45 1.69 -11.11
N GLU A 59 5.17 2.79 -10.43
CA GLU A 59 6.18 3.67 -9.88
C GLU A 59 6.58 3.15 -8.50
N ASP A 60 7.87 3.19 -8.20
CA ASP A 60 8.39 2.68 -6.93
C ASP A 60 8.57 3.79 -5.90
N ARG A 61 8.78 5.04 -6.32
CA ARG A 61 9.16 6.14 -5.42
C ARG A 61 8.55 7.47 -5.83
N ILE A 62 7.97 8.15 -4.83
CA ILE A 62 7.49 9.54 -4.91
C ILE A 62 8.23 10.41 -3.90
N ASP A 63 8.33 11.71 -4.16
CA ASP A 63 8.81 12.70 -3.18
C ASP A 63 7.67 13.20 -2.26
N SER A 64 8.00 14.12 -1.34
CA SER A 64 7.06 14.68 -0.36
C SER A 64 5.90 15.48 -0.94
N VAL A 65 5.97 15.87 -2.21
CA VAL A 65 4.86 16.55 -2.92
C VAL A 65 4.12 15.61 -3.86
N GLY A 66 4.43 14.30 -3.82
CA GLY A 66 3.77 13.28 -4.63
C GLY A 66 4.30 13.18 -6.06
N LYS A 67 5.44 13.80 -6.37
CA LYS A 67 6.04 13.68 -7.70
C LYS A 67 6.80 12.36 -7.79
N ILE A 68 6.61 11.67 -8.92
CA ILE A 68 7.35 10.47 -9.28
C ILE A 68 8.84 10.80 -9.45
N VAL A 69 9.68 10.07 -8.73
CA VAL A 69 11.16 10.19 -8.77
C VAL A 69 11.83 8.84 -9.03
N SER A 70 11.05 7.83 -9.41
CA SER A 70 11.54 6.52 -9.82
C SER A 70 12.44 6.59 -11.05
N ASN A 71 13.55 5.87 -11.02
CA ASN A 71 14.48 5.67 -12.13
C ASN A 71 14.56 4.22 -12.59
N GLU A 72 13.90 3.31 -11.87
CA GLU A 72 13.83 1.88 -12.13
C GLU A 72 12.51 1.31 -11.59
N ILE A 73 12.20 0.08 -12.00
CA ILE A 73 11.03 -0.69 -11.56
C ILE A 73 11.56 -1.95 -10.87
N PRO A 74 11.76 -1.93 -9.53
CA PRO A 74 12.36 -3.05 -8.83
C PRO A 74 11.43 -4.26 -8.84
N GLN A 75 11.90 -5.40 -9.36
CA GLN A 75 11.12 -6.65 -9.38
C GLN A 75 10.65 -7.08 -7.98
N SER A 76 11.40 -6.76 -6.92
CA SER A 76 11.00 -7.07 -5.54
C SER A 76 9.69 -6.41 -5.14
N SER A 77 9.35 -5.24 -5.70
CA SER A 77 8.08 -4.55 -5.42
C SER A 77 6.88 -5.33 -5.96
N PHE A 78 7.05 -6.11 -7.04
CA PHE A 78 6.00 -6.95 -7.60
C PHE A 78 5.44 -7.97 -6.59
N TYR A 79 6.32 -8.61 -5.81
CA TYR A 79 5.90 -9.54 -4.76
C TYR A 79 5.00 -8.85 -3.73
N HIS A 80 5.36 -7.64 -3.27
CA HIS A 80 4.57 -6.89 -2.30
C HIS A 80 3.22 -6.46 -2.87
N ILE A 81 3.16 -6.07 -4.15
CA ILE A 81 1.91 -5.69 -4.82
C ILE A 81 0.95 -6.88 -4.81
N VAL A 82 1.40 -8.02 -5.33
CA VAL A 82 0.56 -9.22 -5.44
C VAL A 82 0.12 -9.71 -4.06
N ALA A 83 1.06 -9.81 -3.10
CA ALA A 83 0.74 -10.25 -1.74
C ALA A 83 -0.27 -9.32 -1.06
N CYS A 84 -0.09 -8.00 -1.17
CA CYS A 84 -0.98 -7.02 -0.57
C CYS A 84 -2.41 -7.09 -1.12
N PHE A 85 -2.56 -7.14 -2.44
CA PHE A 85 -3.90 -7.17 -3.04
C PHE A 85 -4.57 -8.54 -2.94
N THR A 86 -3.80 -9.62 -2.80
CA THR A 86 -4.35 -10.92 -2.41
C THR A 86 -4.96 -10.85 -1.02
N ASP A 87 -4.20 -10.35 -0.04
CA ASP A 87 -4.70 -10.17 1.34
C ASP A 87 -5.93 -9.24 1.40
N TYR A 88 -5.95 -8.18 0.57
CA TYR A 88 -7.08 -7.26 0.49
C TYR A 88 -8.34 -7.92 -0.08
N LEU A 89 -8.22 -8.69 -1.17
CA LEU A 89 -9.34 -9.41 -1.77
C LEU A 89 -9.91 -10.47 -0.83
N ASP A 90 -9.06 -11.21 -0.12
CA ASP A 90 -9.49 -12.19 0.89
C ASP A 90 -10.30 -11.50 2.00
N ALA A 91 -9.84 -10.33 2.47
CA ALA A 91 -10.53 -9.56 3.50
C ALA A 91 -11.89 -9.00 3.05
N LEU A 92 -12.08 -8.74 1.74
CA LEU A 92 -13.36 -8.36 1.16
C LEU A 92 -14.32 -9.56 1.08
N GLY A 93 -13.83 -10.72 0.64
CA GLY A 93 -14.64 -11.95 0.60
C GLY A 93 -15.16 -12.38 1.98
N GLU A 94 -14.34 -12.24 3.03
CA GLU A 94 -14.77 -12.47 4.42
C GLU A 94 -15.91 -11.51 4.85
N LYS A 95 -15.85 -10.25 4.41
CA LYS A 95 -16.87 -9.25 4.71
C LYS A 95 -18.20 -9.57 4.03
N GLU A 96 -18.19 -9.98 2.77
CA GLU A 96 -19.39 -10.39 2.03
C GLU A 96 -20.04 -11.62 2.68
N ALA A 97 -19.25 -12.62 3.08
CA ALA A 97 -19.75 -13.81 3.76
C ALA A 97 -20.37 -13.51 5.14
N THR A 98 -19.91 -12.46 5.83
CA THR A 98 -20.47 -12.04 7.13
C THR A 98 -21.80 -11.28 7.00
N LEU A 99 -22.06 -10.68 5.82
CA LEU A 99 -23.27 -9.90 5.54
C LEU A 99 -24.39 -10.71 4.87
N ALA A 100 -24.11 -11.93 4.44
CA ALA A 100 -25.06 -12.89 3.84
C ALA A 100 -25.73 -13.77 4.91
#